data_AF-A0A6L9PY34-F1
#
_entry.id   AF-A0A6L9PY34-F1
#
_cell.length_a   1.000
_cell.length_b   1.000
_cell.length_c   1.000
_cell.angle_alpha   90.00
_cell.angle_beta   90.00
_cell.angle_gamma   90.00
#
_symmetry.space_group_name_H-M   'P 1'
#
loop_
_entity.id
_entity.type
_entity.pdbx_description
1 polymer ?
#
loop_
_entity_poly.entity_id
_entity_poly.type
_entity_poly.pdbx_seq_one_letter_code
_entity_poly.pdbx_strand_id
1 'polypeptide(L)'
;MSAIESLLGPDPGAQAGQPARTPRTLLVGTDVLIHLQEDESREEVTLYSVPGLMQEVAWLAERTEAWSHVLPHHAHEQAVSALIVNPGTREVFLSATWPRAALDQVTLGHELNAHAERHRLWQRMLRVPQDDGVLLD
;
A
#
# COMPACT_ATOMS: atom_id res chain seq x y z
N MET A 1 1.79 -23.12 -5.23
CA MET A 1 1.76 -22.89 -3.77
C MET A 1 1.95 -21.40 -3.62
N SER A 2 1.03 -20.70 -2.95
CA SER A 2 1.09 -19.23 -2.90
C SER A 2 2.38 -18.77 -2.22
N ALA A 3 3.00 -17.75 -2.80
CA ALA A 3 4.11 -17.03 -2.20
C ALA A 3 3.78 -16.55 -0.80
N ILE A 4 2.60 -15.94 -0.65
CA ILE A 4 2.14 -15.32 0.59
C ILE A 4 1.90 -16.40 1.64
N GLU A 5 1.32 -17.54 1.27
CA GLU A 5 1.16 -18.69 2.18
C GLU A 5 2.52 -19.24 2.64
N SER A 6 3.50 -19.32 1.74
CA SER A 6 4.85 -19.75 2.09
C SER A 6 5.55 -18.77 3.06
N LEU A 7 5.23 -17.48 2.96
CA LEU A 7 5.87 -16.42 3.77
C LEU A 7 5.22 -16.24 5.14
N LEU A 8 3.90 -16.42 5.22
CA LEU A 8 3.09 -16.05 6.39
C LEU A 8 2.32 -17.22 6.98
N GLY A 9 2.42 -18.42 6.40
CA GLY A 9 1.58 -19.57 6.74
C GLY A 9 0.17 -19.44 6.14
N PRO A 10 -0.76 -20.36 6.44
CA PRO A 10 -2.13 -20.30 5.95
C PRO A 10 -2.85 -19.04 6.46
N ASP A 11 -3.82 -18.54 5.70
CA ASP A 11 -4.68 -17.45 6.15
C ASP A 11 -5.75 -17.98 7.11
N PRO A 12 -5.75 -17.57 8.40
CA PRO A 12 -6.73 -18.03 9.38
C PRO A 12 -8.17 -17.57 9.07
N GLY A 13 -8.33 -16.55 8.22
CA GLY A 13 -9.64 -16.04 7.81
C GLY A 13 -10.13 -16.57 6.47
N ALA A 14 -9.31 -17.32 5.72
CA ALA A 14 -9.67 -17.82 4.41
C ALA A 14 -10.74 -18.91 4.52
N GLN A 15 -11.91 -18.65 3.95
CA GLN A 15 -12.92 -19.71 3.79
C GLN A 15 -12.49 -20.66 2.68
N ALA A 16 -12.66 -21.96 2.90
CA ALA A 16 -12.40 -22.97 1.88
C ALA A 16 -13.19 -22.65 0.61
N GLY A 17 -12.48 -22.34 -0.49
CA GLY A 17 -13.07 -21.96 -1.77
C GLY A 17 -13.03 -20.47 -2.11
N GLN A 18 -12.44 -19.62 -1.27
CA GLN A 18 -12.14 -18.23 -1.68
C GLN A 18 -11.15 -18.22 -2.87
N PRO A 19 -11.39 -17.38 -3.89
CA PRO A 19 -10.50 -17.30 -5.03
C PRO A 19 -9.12 -16.82 -4.57
N ALA A 20 -8.06 -17.43 -5.13
CA ALA A 20 -6.63 -17.13 -4.91
C ALA A 20 -6.21 -15.67 -5.19
N ARG A 21 -7.15 -14.79 -5.56
CA ARG A 21 -6.94 -13.40 -5.97
C ARG A 21 -7.33 -12.38 -4.89
N THR A 22 -7.84 -12.82 -3.74
CA THR A 22 -8.19 -11.88 -2.68
C THR A 22 -6.91 -11.46 -1.96
N PRO A 23 -6.59 -10.15 -1.87
CA PRO A 23 -5.42 -9.70 -1.15
C PRO A 23 -5.47 -10.12 0.31
N ARG A 24 -4.39 -10.71 0.82
CA ARG A 24 -4.28 -11.01 2.25
C ARG A 24 -4.06 -9.71 3.01
N THR A 25 -4.92 -9.42 3.98
CA THR A 25 -4.85 -8.17 4.74
C THR A 25 -4.20 -8.41 6.09
N LEU A 26 -3.19 -7.62 6.42
CA LEU A 26 -2.50 -7.63 7.71
C LEU A 26 -2.70 -6.30 8.42
N LEU A 27 -2.98 -6.36 9.72
CA LEU A 27 -2.87 -5.21 10.61
C LEU A 27 -1.44 -5.13 11.14
N VAL A 28 -0.72 -4.06 10.78
CA VAL A 28 0.66 -3.82 11.21
C VAL A 28 0.68 -2.70 12.25
N GLY A 29 1.23 -3.00 13.43
CA GLY A 29 1.08 -2.15 14.61
C GLY A 29 -0.35 -2.18 15.13
N THR A 30 -0.98 -1.01 15.28
CA THR A 30 -2.34 -0.89 15.84
C THR A 30 -3.34 -0.26 14.88
N ASP A 31 -2.87 0.26 13.73
CA ASP A 31 -3.60 1.25 12.94
C ASP A 31 -3.45 1.08 11.42
N VAL A 32 -2.42 0.39 10.94
CA VAL A 32 -2.15 0.31 9.49
C VAL A 32 -2.60 -1.02 8.92
N LEU A 33 -3.54 -0.97 7.98
CA LEU A 33 -3.90 -2.11 7.13
C LEU A 33 -2.99 -2.14 5.90
N ILE A 34 -2.27 -3.26 5.73
CA ILE A 34 -1.46 -3.53 4.56
C ILE A 34 -2.04 -4.76 3.86
N HIS A 35 -2.30 -4.62 2.58
CA HIS A 35 -2.81 -5.68 1.72
C HIS A 35 -1.64 -6.27 0.92
N LEU A 36 -1.57 -7.59 0.88
CA LEU A 36 -0.60 -8.34 0.11
C LEU A 36 -1.32 -9.01 -1.04
N GLN A 37 -0.89 -8.71 -2.25
CA GLN A 37 -1.40 -9.28 -3.48
C GLN A 37 -0.27 -9.96 -4.24
N GLU A 38 -0.53 -11.20 -4.67
CA GLU A 38 0.40 -11.97 -5.48
C GLU A 38 0.00 -11.87 -6.96
N ASP A 39 0.99 -11.66 -7.82
CA ASP A 39 0.89 -11.87 -9.26
C ASP A 39 1.77 -13.07 -9.63
N GLU A 40 1.14 -14.26 -9.69
CA GLU A 40 1.82 -15.50 -10.03
C GLU A 40 2.43 -15.47 -11.44
N SER A 41 1.84 -14.71 -12.38
CA SER A 41 2.30 -14.67 -13.77
C SER A 41 3.61 -13.91 -13.92
N ARG A 42 3.87 -12.97 -13.00
CA ARG A 42 5.08 -12.15 -12.94
C ARG A 42 6.04 -12.58 -11.84
N GLU A 43 5.65 -13.57 -11.04
CA GLU A 43 6.36 -13.96 -9.82
C GLU A 43 6.62 -12.75 -8.90
N GLU A 44 5.60 -11.92 -8.67
CA GLU A 44 5.70 -10.69 -7.89
C GLU A 44 4.74 -10.71 -6.69
N VAL A 45 5.15 -10.06 -5.60
CA VAL A 45 4.30 -9.76 -4.45
C VAL A 45 4.23 -8.26 -4.28
N THR A 46 3.02 -7.71 -4.25
CA THR A 46 2.76 -6.29 -4.01
C THR A 46 2.16 -6.10 -2.62
N LEU A 47 2.81 -5.27 -1.82
CA LEU A 47 2.27 -4.72 -0.60
C LEU A 47 1.64 -3.37 -0.92
N TYR A 48 0.42 -3.10 -0.49
CA TYR A 48 -0.18 -1.79 -0.64
C TYR A 48 -1.05 -1.37 0.53
N SER A 49 -1.19 -0.06 0.71
CA SER A 49 -2.05 0.55 1.72
C SER A 49 -2.62 1.89 1.22
N VAL A 50 -3.68 2.36 1.88
CA VAL A 50 -4.37 3.62 1.55
C VAL A 50 -4.26 4.59 2.73
N PRO A 51 -3.22 5.44 2.79
CA PRO A 51 -3.04 6.41 3.90
C PRO A 51 -4.14 7.46 4.02
N GLY A 52 -4.90 7.74 2.96
CA GLY A 52 -5.99 8.69 3.00
C GLY A 52 -6.39 9.21 1.62
N LEU A 53 -7.10 10.33 1.63
CA LEU A 53 -7.58 11.00 0.43
C LEU A 53 -6.75 12.26 0.15
N MET A 54 -6.48 12.52 -1.12
CA MET A 54 -5.99 13.81 -1.56
C MET A 54 -7.13 14.83 -1.55
N GLN A 55 -6.82 16.09 -1.24
CA GLN A 55 -7.78 17.17 -1.43
C GLN A 55 -8.18 17.29 -2.91
N GLU A 56 -9.34 17.87 -3.15
CA GLU A 56 -9.74 18.21 -4.50
C GLU A 56 -8.77 19.23 -5.10
N VAL A 57 -8.17 18.87 -6.22
CA VAL A 57 -7.25 19.71 -6.97
C VAL A 57 -7.66 19.63 -8.43
N ALA A 58 -7.77 20.79 -9.08
CA ALA A 58 -8.32 20.90 -10.44
C ALA A 58 -7.64 19.95 -11.43
N TRP A 59 -6.31 19.84 -11.36
CA TRP A 59 -5.54 18.96 -12.24
C TRP A 59 -5.88 17.47 -12.08
N LEU A 60 -6.33 17.02 -10.91
CA LEU A 60 -6.70 15.62 -10.66
C LEU A 60 -8.10 15.32 -11.20
N ALA A 61 -9.03 16.28 -11.09
CA ALA A 61 -10.40 16.17 -11.59
C ALA A 61 -10.47 16.05 -13.12
N GLU A 62 -9.49 16.60 -13.83
CA GLU A 62 -9.39 16.53 -15.29
C GLU A 62 -8.85 15.19 -15.81
N ARG A 63 -8.42 14.27 -14.91
CA ARG A 63 -7.82 13.00 -15.32
C ARG A 63 -8.84 11.87 -15.44
N THR A 64 -8.73 11.11 -16.51
CA THR A 64 -9.45 9.85 -16.69
C THR A 64 -8.69 8.64 -16.14
N GLU A 65 -7.38 8.77 -15.94
CA GLU A 65 -6.49 7.70 -15.49
C GLU A 65 -5.78 8.06 -14.19
N ALA A 66 -5.48 7.03 -13.39
CA ALA A 66 -4.69 7.16 -12.17
C ALA A 66 -3.38 7.89 -12.46
N TRP A 67 -3.08 8.89 -11.62
CA TRP A 67 -1.73 9.44 -11.61
C TRP A 67 -0.84 8.48 -10.81
N SER A 68 0.34 8.17 -11.34
CA SER A 68 1.29 7.33 -10.63
C SER A 68 2.70 7.89 -10.73
N HIS A 69 3.44 7.71 -9.66
CA HIS A 69 4.87 7.97 -9.61
C HIS A 69 5.57 6.73 -9.08
N VAL A 70 6.43 6.14 -9.91
CA VAL A 70 7.16 4.90 -9.62
C VAL A 70 8.63 5.22 -9.40
N LEU A 71 9.21 4.67 -8.35
CA LEU A 71 10.60 4.83 -7.96
C LEU A 71 11.23 3.46 -7.67
N PRO A 72 12.54 3.29 -7.92
CA PRO A 72 13.26 2.12 -7.43
C PRO A 72 13.12 1.97 -5.92
N HIS A 73 13.00 0.75 -5.43
CA HIS A 73 12.96 0.49 -4.01
C HIS A 73 14.37 0.62 -3.40
N HIS A 74 14.50 1.38 -2.32
CA HIS A 74 15.80 1.67 -1.70
C HIS A 74 16.55 0.42 -1.19
N ALA A 75 15.82 -0.63 -0.80
CA ALA A 75 16.40 -1.85 -0.24
C ALA A 75 16.73 -2.94 -1.27
N HIS A 76 16.21 -2.86 -2.51
CA HIS A 76 16.46 -3.89 -3.52
C HIS A 76 16.24 -3.36 -4.95
N GLU A 77 17.20 -3.61 -5.84
CA GLU A 77 17.27 -2.98 -7.17
C GLU A 77 16.10 -3.36 -8.10
N GLN A 78 15.58 -4.57 -7.95
CA GLN A 78 14.47 -5.09 -8.77
C GLN A 78 13.10 -4.82 -8.14
N ALA A 79 13.04 -4.32 -6.90
CA ALA A 79 11.80 -3.94 -6.27
C ALA A 79 11.48 -2.48 -6.61
N VAL A 80 10.20 -2.15 -6.66
CA VAL A 80 9.71 -0.79 -6.97
C VAL A 80 8.72 -0.31 -5.93
N SER A 81 8.73 0.98 -5.66
CA SER A 81 7.68 1.66 -4.89
C SER A 81 6.86 2.54 -5.81
N ALA A 82 5.55 2.60 -5.59
CA ALA A 82 4.69 3.54 -6.28
C ALA A 82 3.82 4.34 -5.32
N LEU A 83 3.60 5.59 -5.69
CA LEU A 83 2.54 6.44 -5.17
C LEU A 83 1.50 6.57 -6.29
N ILE A 84 0.27 6.16 -6.03
CA ILE A 84 -0.81 6.18 -7.01
C ILE A 84 -1.96 6.99 -6.44
N VAL A 85 -2.55 7.88 -7.25
CA VAL A 85 -3.72 8.66 -6.87
C VAL A 85 -4.85 8.35 -7.84
N ASN A 86 -5.95 7.82 -7.31
CA ASN A 86 -7.15 7.55 -8.09
C ASN A 86 -7.92 8.87 -8.31
N PRO A 87 -8.18 9.31 -9.55
CA PRO A 87 -8.84 10.59 -9.79
C PRO A 87 -10.30 10.62 -9.34
N GLY A 88 -11.01 9.48 -9.41
CA GLY A 88 -12.42 9.39 -9.05
C GLY A 88 -12.65 9.34 -7.53
N THR A 89 -11.85 8.56 -6.81
CA THR A 89 -11.99 8.42 -5.34
C THR A 89 -11.09 9.39 -4.56
N ARG A 90 -10.07 9.96 -5.21
CA ARG A 90 -8.96 10.73 -4.61
C ARG A 90 -8.12 9.93 -3.62
N GLU A 91 -8.30 8.62 -3.56
CA GLU A 91 -7.52 7.75 -2.70
C GLU A 91 -6.06 7.78 -3.13
N VAL A 92 -5.19 7.95 -2.14
CA VAL A 92 -3.75 7.83 -2.28
C VAL A 92 -3.37 6.41 -1.89
N PHE A 93 -2.79 5.67 -2.82
CA PHE A 93 -2.25 4.34 -2.61
C PHE A 93 -0.73 4.42 -2.53
N LEU A 94 -0.17 3.78 -1.51
CA LEU A 94 1.25 3.44 -1.46
C LEU A 94 1.39 1.98 -1.81
N SER A 95 2.29 1.64 -2.72
CA SER A 95 2.63 0.25 -3.00
C SER A 95 4.14 0.01 -3.03
N ALA A 96 4.52 -1.22 -2.71
CA ALA A 96 5.85 -1.76 -2.91
C ALA A 96 5.71 -3.14 -3.58
N THR A 97 6.24 -3.28 -4.79
CA THR A 97 6.22 -4.53 -5.56
C THR A 97 7.60 -5.15 -5.54
N TRP A 98 7.65 -6.41 -5.15
CA TRP A 98 8.88 -7.17 -4.95
C TRP A 98 8.87 -8.43 -5.82
N PRO A 99 10.00 -8.77 -6.47
CA PRO A 99 10.18 -10.10 -7.04
C PRO A 99 10.06 -11.14 -5.92
N ARG A 100 9.33 -12.22 -6.19
CA ARG A 100 9.08 -13.27 -5.22
C ARG A 100 10.38 -13.86 -4.68
N ALA A 101 11.37 -14.08 -5.54
CA ALA A 101 12.65 -14.66 -5.17
C ALA A 101 13.46 -13.79 -4.20
N ALA A 102 13.21 -12.47 -4.18
CA ALA A 102 13.89 -11.50 -3.32
C ALA A 102 13.19 -11.29 -1.97
N LEU A 103 12.00 -11.89 -1.78
CA LEU A 103 11.18 -11.68 -0.60
C LEU A 103 11.17 -12.95 0.27
N ASP A 104 11.99 -12.95 1.32
CA ASP A 104 11.92 -13.94 2.39
C ASP A 104 11.12 -13.42 3.59
N GLN A 105 10.92 -14.26 4.61
CA GLN A 105 10.10 -13.90 5.77
C GLN A 105 10.67 -12.71 6.56
N VAL A 106 12.01 -12.63 6.66
CA VAL A 106 12.69 -11.55 7.41
C VAL A 106 12.56 -10.24 6.65
N THR A 107 12.81 -10.26 5.35
CA THR A 107 12.70 -9.12 4.44
C THR A 107 11.27 -8.61 4.39
N LEU A 108 10.28 -9.52 4.31
CA LEU A 108 8.87 -9.16 4.39
C LEU A 108 8.54 -8.48 5.73
N GLY A 109 9.05 -9.00 6.85
CA GLY A 109 8.85 -8.39 8.16
C GLY A 109 9.40 -6.97 8.26
N HIS A 110 10.62 -6.75 7.76
CA HIS A 110 11.21 -5.41 7.69
C HIS A 110 10.39 -4.48 6.80
N GLU A 111 9.96 -4.98 5.64
CA GLU A 111 9.26 -4.14 4.68
C GLU A 111 7.82 -3.80 5.11
N LEU A 112 7.13 -4.70 5.80
CA LEU A 112 5.84 -4.39 6.44
C LEU A 112 5.97 -3.23 7.43
N ASN A 113 7.03 -3.22 8.24
CA ASN A 113 7.29 -2.14 9.20
C ASN A 113 7.61 -0.82 8.48
N ALA A 114 8.54 -0.86 7.51
CA ALA A 114 8.92 0.33 6.74
C ALA A 114 7.76 0.89 5.90
N HIS A 115 6.90 0.03 5.35
CA HIS A 115 5.69 0.43 4.66
C HIS A 115 4.69 1.09 5.61
N ALA A 116 4.50 0.55 6.83
CA ALA A 116 3.63 1.15 7.84
C ALA A 116 4.12 2.53 8.29
N GLU A 117 5.43 2.74 8.42
CA GLU A 117 6.01 4.05 8.72
C GLU A 117 5.74 5.06 7.60
N ARG A 118 5.95 4.66 6.34
CA ARG A 118 5.63 5.49 5.17
C ARG A 118 4.14 5.82 5.10
N HIS A 119 3.28 4.85 5.38
CA HIS A 119 1.83 5.07 5.47
C HIS A 119 1.49 6.17 6.48
N ARG A 120 2.01 6.08 7.71
CA ARG A 120 1.74 7.11 8.75
C ARG A 120 2.31 8.47 8.37
N LEU A 121 3.46 8.52 7.70
CA LEU A 121 4.01 9.78 7.18
C LEU A 121 3.05 10.42 6.17
N TRP A 122 2.62 9.65 5.17
CA TRP A 122 1.66 10.14 4.16
C TRP A 122 0.33 10.52 4.78
N GLN A 123 -0.19 9.71 5.70
CA GLN A 123 -1.42 10.04 6.41
C GLN A 123 -1.32 11.40 7.12
N ARG A 124 -0.18 11.73 7.74
CA ARG A 124 0.05 13.06 8.35
C ARG A 124 0.13 14.17 7.30
N MET A 125 0.77 13.93 6.15
CA MET A 125 0.86 14.91 5.07
C MET A 125 -0.48 15.19 4.38
N LEU A 126 -1.35 14.19 4.33
CA LEU A 126 -2.69 14.30 3.74
C LEU A 126 -3.69 14.98 4.68
N ARG A 127 -3.39 15.08 5.98
CA ARG A 127 -4.21 15.85 6.91
C ARG A 127 -4.07 17.33 6.60
N VAL A 128 -5.19 17.97 6.27
CA VAL A 128 -5.28 19.42 6.19
C VAL A 128 -5.16 19.99 7.60
N PRO A 129 -4.35 21.03 7.85
CA PRO A 129 -4.51 21.82 9.06
C PRO A 129 -5.96 22.34 9.07
N GLN A 130 -6.73 21.98 10.08
CA GLN A 130 -7.93 22.74 10.35
C GLN A 130 -7.42 24.11 10.82
N ASP A 131 -7.67 25.16 10.04
CA ASP A 131 -7.62 26.51 10.60
C ASP A 131 -8.68 26.52 11.69
N ASP A 132 -8.24 26.30 12.93
CA ASP A 132 -9.01 26.65 14.11
C ASP A 132 -9.21 28.16 14.03
N GLY A 133 -10.34 28.54 13.42
CA GLY A 133 -10.75 29.92 13.27
C GLY A 133 -10.69 30.59 14.64
N VAL A 134 -9.65 31.38 14.85
CA VAL A 134 -9.56 32.31 15.97
C VAL A 134 -10.69 33.30 15.75
N LEU A 135 -11.83 33.04 16.39
CA LEU A 135 -12.83 34.05 16.66
C LEU A 135 -12.14 35.08 17.55
N LEU A 136 -11.68 36.16 16.93
CA LEU A 136 -11.33 37.38 17.63
C LEU A 136 -12.65 38.02 18.05
N ASP A 137 -12.97 37.89 19.33
CA ASP A 137 -13.89 38.79 20.04
C ASP A 137 -13.33 40.22 20.08
#